data_AF-A0A0G1RB48-F1
#
_entry.id   AF-A0A0G1RB48-F1
#
_cell.length_a   1.000
_cell.length_b   1.000
_cell.length_c   1.000
_cell.angle_alpha   90.00
_cell.angle_beta   90.00
_cell.angle_gamma   90.00
#
_symmetry.space_group_name_H-M   'P 1'
#
loop_
_entity.id
_entity.type
_entity.pdbx_description
1 polymer ?
#
loop_
_entity_poly.entity_id
_entity_poly.type
_entity_poly.pdbx_seq_one_letter_code
_entity_poly.pdbx_strand_id
1 'polypeptide(L)'
;MFPEENQSYFKVLNNRNSLLDGRKIDIKSRIFLYLSILLLVFAFVVIYLDIIDFLTPGMSIGNKDNWVTWLIFISGVAINFFCVPILYWSSFDKFKKNDEFWDRESFWILPLFFFGSFFQYISGLPYSLVILPFSLMLIFAVHIWVMMLSRDLIVSNEQFENSMRYFKSFTYLTAYYLIFTVCVVTFDLFDKFKYWME
;
A
#
# COMPACT_ATOMS: atom_id res chain seq x y z
N MET A 1 42.67 43.74 -13.04
CA MET A 1 41.24 43.98 -13.31
C MET A 1 40.76 42.76 -14.08
N PHE A 2 40.22 41.77 -13.36
CA PHE A 2 39.72 40.52 -13.94
C PHE A 2 38.19 40.52 -13.79
N PRO A 3 37.42 39.94 -14.74
CA PRO A 3 35.96 40.09 -14.75
C PRO A 3 35.30 39.26 -13.62
N GLU A 4 34.34 39.88 -12.94
CA GLU A 4 33.50 39.29 -11.88
C GLU A 4 32.41 38.33 -12.44
N GLU A 5 32.77 37.35 -13.27
CA GLU A 5 31.75 36.52 -13.95
C GLU A 5 31.51 35.14 -13.33
N ASN A 6 32.18 34.77 -12.23
CA ASN A 6 32.11 33.41 -11.67
C ASN A 6 31.50 33.28 -10.27
N GLN A 7 30.90 34.33 -9.70
CA GLN A 7 30.22 34.22 -8.40
C GLN A 7 28.75 33.76 -8.47
N SER A 8 28.17 33.71 -9.67
CA SER A 8 26.76 33.30 -9.89
C SER A 8 26.55 31.78 -9.70
N TYR A 9 27.50 30.95 -10.14
CA TYR A 9 27.32 29.49 -10.15
C TYR A 9 27.35 28.83 -8.76
N PHE A 10 28.00 29.46 -7.76
CA PHE A 10 28.05 28.91 -6.41
C PHE A 10 26.80 29.23 -5.56
N LYS A 11 25.99 30.21 -5.96
CA LYS A 11 24.77 30.57 -5.20
C LYS A 11 23.63 29.58 -5.40
N VAL A 12 23.67 28.78 -6.48
CA VAL A 12 22.64 27.77 -6.79
C VAL A 12 22.78 26.50 -5.93
N LEU A 13 23.98 26.20 -5.43
CA LEU A 13 24.23 25.00 -4.61
C LEU A 13 23.86 25.18 -3.12
N ASN A 14 23.68 26.42 -2.64
CA ASN A 14 23.36 26.68 -1.23
C ASN A 14 21.85 26.68 -0.90
N ASN A 15 20.97 26.49 -1.89
CA ASN A 15 19.52 26.41 -1.67
C ASN A 15 19.03 25.02 -1.22
N ARG A 16 19.92 24.04 -1.03
CA ARG A 16 19.53 22.73 -0.48
C ARG A 16 19.13 22.79 1.01
N ASN A 17 19.47 23.86 1.72
CA ASN A 17 19.15 24.00 3.13
C ASN A 17 17.81 24.72 3.41
N SER A 18 17.04 25.09 2.38
CA SER A 18 15.72 25.73 2.53
C SER A 18 14.52 24.78 2.32
N LEU A 19 14.74 23.51 1.93
CA LEU A 19 13.64 22.56 1.69
C LEU A 19 13.05 21.94 2.98
N LEU A 20 13.73 22.10 4.11
CA LEU A 20 13.30 21.57 5.41
C LEU A 20 12.60 22.61 6.30
N ASP A 21 12.69 23.90 5.98
CA ASP A 21 12.39 24.99 6.93
C ASP A 21 10.93 25.49 6.91
N GLY A 22 10.00 24.73 6.34
CA GLY A 22 8.58 25.11 6.33
C GLY A 22 7.58 23.99 6.10
N ARG A 23 8.02 22.77 5.79
CA ARG A 23 7.09 21.64 5.62
C ARG A 23 6.75 21.08 7.00
N LYS A 24 5.51 21.29 7.45
CA LYS A 24 4.94 20.54 8.58
C LYS A 24 5.01 19.05 8.24
N ILE A 25 5.97 18.35 8.82
CA ILE A 25 6.11 16.91 8.67
C ILE A 25 4.89 16.25 9.31
N ASP A 26 4.06 15.58 8.51
CA ASP A 26 2.92 14.82 9.01
C ASP A 26 3.40 13.48 9.61
N ILE A 27 3.79 13.55 10.89
CA ILE A 27 4.29 12.39 11.66
C ILE A 27 3.23 11.30 11.76
N LYS A 28 1.96 11.67 11.91
CA LYS A 28 0.86 10.73 12.13
C LYS A 28 0.76 9.76 10.96
N SER A 29 0.69 10.27 9.75
CA SER A 29 0.52 9.44 8.56
C SER A 29 1.77 8.59 8.24
N ARG A 30 2.98 9.11 8.55
CA ARG A 30 4.21 8.30 8.49
C ARG A 30 4.15 7.11 9.44
N ILE A 31 3.71 7.32 10.67
CA ILE A 31 3.51 6.25 11.65
C ILE A 31 2.52 5.21 11.11
N PHE A 32 1.39 5.63 10.52
CA PHE A 32 0.41 4.70 9.94
C PHE A 32 0.98 3.86 8.81
N LEU A 33 1.76 4.46 7.90
CA LEU A 33 2.43 3.70 6.85
C LEU A 33 3.37 2.64 7.46
N TYR A 34 4.23 3.04 8.39
CA TYR A 34 5.17 2.11 9.01
C TYR A 34 4.50 1.02 9.84
N LEU A 35 3.40 1.34 10.53
CA LEU A 35 2.59 0.33 11.23
C LEU A 35 1.97 -0.66 10.25
N SER A 36 1.50 -0.19 9.09
CA SER A 36 0.95 -1.07 8.04
C SER A 36 2.02 -2.01 7.48
N ILE A 37 3.22 -1.48 7.22
CA ILE A 37 4.37 -2.28 6.77
C ILE A 37 4.82 -3.27 7.87
N LEU A 38 4.84 -2.84 9.13
CA LEU A 38 5.21 -3.71 10.25
C LEU A 38 4.21 -4.84 10.41
N LEU A 39 2.91 -4.58 10.29
CA LEU A 39 1.87 -5.61 10.31
C LEU A 39 2.06 -6.63 9.18
N LEU A 40 2.38 -6.17 7.98
CA LEU A 40 2.71 -7.02 6.85
C LEU A 40 3.92 -7.93 7.14
N VAL A 41 5.03 -7.33 7.60
CA VAL A 41 6.26 -8.06 7.93
C VAL A 41 6.02 -9.04 9.07
N PHE A 42 5.27 -8.65 10.09
CA PHE A 42 4.90 -9.51 11.20
C PHE A 42 4.14 -10.75 10.73
N ALA A 43 3.13 -10.58 9.87
CA ALA A 43 2.38 -11.71 9.32
C ALA A 43 3.27 -12.67 8.52
N PHE A 44 4.23 -12.14 7.74
CA PHE A 44 5.22 -12.96 7.06
C PHE A 44 6.13 -13.74 8.00
N VAL A 45 6.61 -13.11 9.07
CA VAL A 45 7.42 -13.79 10.10
C VAL A 45 6.63 -14.90 10.75
N VAL A 46 5.35 -14.67 11.06
CA VAL A 46 4.46 -15.69 11.62
C VAL A 46 4.31 -16.87 10.66
N ILE A 47 4.05 -16.61 9.37
CA ILE A 47 3.96 -17.66 8.34
C ILE A 47 5.26 -18.46 8.26
N TYR A 48 6.40 -17.77 8.19
CA TYR A 48 7.70 -18.41 8.11
C TYR A 48 8.01 -19.29 9.31
N LEU A 49 7.76 -18.79 10.53
CA LEU A 49 7.96 -19.55 11.77
C LEU A 49 7.03 -20.76 11.87
N ASP A 50 5.83 -20.68 11.30
CA ASP A 50 4.92 -21.82 11.25
C ASP A 50 5.39 -22.89 10.26
N ILE A 51 5.83 -22.48 9.07
CA ILE A 51 6.35 -23.39 8.03
C ILE A 51 7.54 -24.22 8.51
N ILE A 52 8.41 -23.65 9.35
CA ILE A 52 9.54 -24.38 9.94
C ILE A 52 9.17 -25.18 11.20
N ASP A 53 7.87 -25.41 11.44
CA ASP A 53 7.31 -26.11 12.60
C ASP A 53 7.71 -25.50 13.97
N PHE A 54 8.12 -24.22 14.01
CA PHE A 54 8.55 -23.57 15.25
C PHE A 54 7.38 -23.18 16.15
N LEU A 55 6.26 -22.73 15.57
CA LEU A 55 5.09 -22.25 16.32
C LEU A 55 4.12 -23.38 16.67
N THR A 56 3.68 -24.16 15.67
CA THR A 56 2.74 -25.26 15.88
C THR A 56 3.21 -26.55 15.22
N PRO A 57 4.06 -27.35 15.91
CA PRO A 57 4.62 -28.57 15.35
C PRO A 57 3.51 -29.54 14.92
N GLY A 58 3.51 -29.90 13.64
CA GLY A 58 2.56 -30.88 13.09
C GLY A 58 1.14 -30.35 12.83
N MET A 59 0.92 -29.03 12.88
CA MET A 59 -0.30 -28.39 12.38
C MET A 59 0.05 -27.34 11.33
N SER A 60 -0.52 -27.44 10.13
CA SER A 60 -0.26 -26.48 9.05
C SER A 60 -1.26 -25.31 9.04
N ILE A 61 -0.83 -24.18 8.45
CA ILE A 61 -1.71 -23.06 8.05
C ILE A 61 -2.89 -23.59 7.24
N GLY A 62 -4.09 -23.22 7.66
CA GLY A 62 -5.35 -23.72 7.08
C GLY A 62 -6.12 -24.66 8.01
N ASN A 63 -5.48 -25.17 9.07
CA ASN A 63 -6.20 -25.86 10.14
C ASN A 63 -6.96 -24.84 11.00
N LYS A 64 -8.26 -25.08 11.24
CA LYS A 64 -9.17 -24.16 11.95
C LYS A 64 -8.86 -24.02 13.43
N ASP A 65 -8.23 -25.05 14.00
CA ASP A 65 -7.87 -25.09 15.42
C ASP A 65 -6.49 -24.45 15.69
N ASN A 66 -5.79 -24.00 14.64
CA ASN A 66 -4.51 -23.33 14.77
C ASN A 66 -4.69 -21.81 14.98
N TRP A 67 -4.21 -21.29 16.10
CA TRP A 67 -4.23 -19.85 16.40
C TRP A 67 -3.43 -19.03 15.38
N VAL A 68 -2.40 -19.62 14.77
CA VAL A 68 -1.60 -18.98 13.69
C VAL A 68 -2.49 -18.67 12.49
N THR A 69 -3.37 -19.60 12.11
CA THR A 69 -4.36 -19.41 11.03
C THR A 69 -5.23 -18.18 11.29
N TRP A 70 -5.72 -18.02 12.51
CA TRP A 70 -6.54 -16.86 12.90
C TRP A 70 -5.76 -15.55 12.89
N LEU A 71 -4.50 -15.55 13.34
CA LEU A 71 -3.67 -14.35 13.29
C LEU A 71 -3.37 -13.90 11.86
N ILE A 72 -3.06 -14.83 10.96
CA ILE A 72 -2.84 -14.53 9.54
C ILE A 72 -4.12 -13.94 8.94
N PHE A 73 -5.27 -14.55 9.22
CA PHE A 73 -6.57 -14.04 8.76
C PHE A 73 -6.86 -12.63 9.25
N ILE A 74 -6.72 -12.38 10.56
CA ILE A 74 -6.96 -11.06 11.16
C ILE A 74 -5.98 -10.03 10.61
N SER A 75 -4.73 -10.40 10.37
CA SER A 75 -3.74 -9.50 9.75
C SER A 75 -4.17 -9.12 8.34
N GLY A 76 -4.63 -10.08 7.54
CA GLY A 76 -5.17 -9.82 6.20
C GLY A 76 -6.43 -8.93 6.23
N VAL A 77 -7.34 -9.17 7.18
CA VAL A 77 -8.52 -8.31 7.41
C VAL A 77 -8.09 -6.89 7.76
N ALA A 78 -7.17 -6.74 8.72
CA ALA A 78 -6.68 -5.46 9.20
C ALA A 78 -6.04 -4.64 8.07
N ILE A 79 -5.23 -5.30 7.23
CA ILE A 79 -4.58 -4.67 6.09
C ILE A 79 -5.61 -4.18 5.06
N ASN A 80 -6.54 -5.04 4.63
CA ASN A 80 -7.46 -4.70 3.54
C ASN A 80 -8.59 -3.75 3.97
N PHE A 81 -9.12 -3.88 5.18
CA PHE A 81 -10.24 -3.02 5.64
C PHE A 81 -9.78 -1.69 6.23
N PHE A 82 -8.55 -1.61 6.76
CA PHE A 82 -8.09 -0.41 7.45
C PHE A 82 -6.84 0.17 6.81
N CYS A 83 -5.73 -0.56 6.73
CA CYS A 83 -4.46 -0.01 6.24
C CYS A 83 -4.58 0.54 4.81
N VAL A 84 -5.11 -0.25 3.88
CA VAL A 84 -5.24 0.17 2.47
C VAL A 84 -6.18 1.39 2.32
N PRO A 85 -7.43 1.38 2.84
CA PRO A 85 -8.30 2.57 2.78
C PRO A 85 -7.71 3.81 3.44
N ILE A 86 -7.03 3.66 4.59
CA ILE A 86 -6.36 4.77 5.27
C ILE A 86 -5.24 5.35 4.41
N LEU A 87 -4.47 4.51 3.70
CA LEU A 87 -3.42 4.99 2.80
C LEU A 87 -3.99 5.73 1.58
N TYR A 88 -5.10 5.27 1.01
CA TYR A 88 -5.81 6.04 -0.03
C TYR A 88 -6.21 7.43 0.47
N TRP A 89 -6.83 7.50 1.65
CA TRP A 89 -7.27 8.75 2.24
C TRP A 89 -6.09 9.68 2.58
N SER A 90 -5.06 9.14 3.24
CA SER A 90 -3.87 9.89 3.66
C SER A 90 -3.07 10.40 2.47
N SER A 91 -2.89 9.55 1.43
CA SER A 91 -2.23 9.94 0.19
C SER A 91 -2.96 11.12 -0.47
N PHE A 92 -4.29 11.07 -0.53
CA PHE A 92 -5.09 12.15 -1.12
C PHE A 92 -5.01 13.46 -0.31
N ASP A 93 -5.07 13.38 1.02
CA ASP A 93 -4.93 14.55 1.89
C ASP A 93 -3.55 15.20 1.77
N LYS A 94 -2.49 14.40 1.65
CA LYS A 94 -1.12 14.91 1.44
C LYS A 94 -0.90 15.47 0.06
N PHE A 95 -1.49 14.84 -0.96
CA PHE A 95 -1.50 15.38 -2.30
C PHE A 95 -2.09 16.81 -2.30
N LYS A 96 -3.25 17.01 -1.66
CA LYS A 96 -3.86 18.35 -1.50
C LYS A 96 -2.96 19.35 -0.77
N LYS A 97 -2.14 18.87 0.16
CA LYS A 97 -1.18 19.68 0.94
C LYS A 97 0.17 19.89 0.22
N ASN A 98 0.32 19.44 -1.03
CA ASN A 98 1.58 19.44 -1.78
C ASN A 98 2.73 18.71 -1.03
N ASP A 99 2.41 17.68 -0.23
CA ASP A 99 3.40 16.83 0.43
C ASP A 99 3.71 15.61 -0.44
N GLU A 100 4.91 15.59 -1.03
CA GLU A 100 5.44 14.51 -1.89
C GLU A 100 5.38 13.10 -1.26
N PHE A 101 5.20 12.98 0.05
CA PHE A 101 5.04 11.69 0.71
C PHE A 101 3.80 10.90 0.24
N TRP A 102 2.82 11.56 -0.40
CA TRP A 102 1.67 10.88 -1.01
C TRP A 102 2.10 9.75 -1.98
N ASP A 103 3.20 9.93 -2.71
CA ASP A 103 3.68 8.95 -3.71
C ASP A 103 4.12 7.65 -3.04
N ARG A 104 4.81 7.76 -1.90
CA ARG A 104 5.23 6.61 -1.10
C ARG A 104 4.04 5.84 -0.55
N GLU A 105 2.99 6.52 -0.11
CA GLU A 105 1.77 5.85 0.35
C GLU A 105 1.03 5.17 -0.77
N SER A 106 0.87 5.85 -1.92
CA SER A 106 0.26 5.28 -3.12
C SER A 106 1.00 4.03 -3.60
N PHE A 107 2.32 4.01 -3.54
CA PHE A 107 3.13 2.83 -3.87
C PHE A 107 2.80 1.64 -2.94
N TRP A 108 2.74 1.86 -1.62
CA TRP A 108 2.52 0.80 -0.64
C TRP A 108 1.11 0.22 -0.63
N ILE A 109 0.13 0.91 -1.24
CA ILE A 109 -1.22 0.37 -1.41
C ILE A 109 -1.20 -0.98 -2.12
N LEU A 110 -0.43 -1.13 -3.21
CA LEU A 110 -0.44 -2.35 -4.00
C LEU A 110 0.13 -3.57 -3.25
N PRO A 111 1.34 -3.53 -2.65
CA PRO A 111 1.85 -4.64 -1.86
C PRO A 111 0.92 -4.99 -0.69
N LEU A 112 0.39 -4.00 0.02
CA LEU A 112 -0.50 -4.24 1.16
C LEU A 112 -1.81 -4.89 0.70
N PHE A 113 -2.42 -4.40 -0.37
CA PHE A 113 -3.60 -5.02 -0.97
C PHE A 113 -3.34 -6.49 -1.34
N PHE A 114 -2.25 -6.73 -2.09
CA PHE A 114 -1.88 -8.06 -2.55
C PHE A 114 -1.74 -9.05 -1.38
N PHE A 115 -0.89 -8.69 -0.41
CA PHE A 115 -0.59 -9.59 0.70
C PHE A 115 -1.72 -9.66 1.71
N GLY A 116 -2.49 -8.60 1.91
CA GLY A 116 -3.70 -8.64 2.74
C GLY A 116 -4.72 -9.62 2.18
N SER A 117 -4.96 -9.59 0.86
CA SER A 117 -5.82 -10.56 0.18
C SER A 117 -5.26 -11.98 0.23
N PHE A 118 -3.95 -12.13 0.03
CA PHE A 118 -3.27 -13.41 0.14
C PHE A 118 -3.40 -14.03 1.54
N PHE A 119 -3.19 -13.25 2.60
CA PHE A 119 -3.32 -13.72 3.99
C PHE A 119 -4.74 -14.18 4.33
N GLN A 120 -5.75 -13.42 3.89
CA GLN A 120 -7.14 -13.85 4.02
C GLN A 120 -7.37 -15.17 3.30
N TYR A 121 -6.85 -15.33 2.08
CA TYR A 121 -6.99 -16.55 1.30
C TYR A 121 -6.31 -17.76 1.96
N ILE A 122 -5.00 -17.68 2.24
CA ILE A 122 -4.24 -18.85 2.72
C ILE A 122 -4.66 -19.34 4.10
N SER A 123 -5.27 -18.47 4.91
CA SER A 123 -5.80 -18.87 6.21
C SER A 123 -6.80 -20.03 6.08
N GLY A 124 -7.42 -20.24 4.92
CA GLY A 124 -8.32 -21.37 4.70
C GLY A 124 -9.56 -21.37 5.62
N LEU A 125 -9.79 -20.27 6.36
CA LEU A 125 -10.95 -20.13 7.22
C LEU A 125 -12.21 -20.02 6.35
N PRO A 126 -13.33 -20.61 6.77
CA PRO A 126 -14.57 -20.56 5.99
C PRO A 126 -15.06 -19.13 5.76
N TYR A 127 -14.74 -18.22 6.69
CA TYR A 127 -15.07 -16.80 6.60
C TYR A 127 -14.35 -16.09 5.45
N SER A 128 -13.19 -16.58 5.01
CA SER A 128 -12.40 -15.95 3.94
C SER A 128 -13.15 -15.86 2.62
N LEU A 129 -14.03 -16.83 2.31
CA LEU A 129 -14.86 -16.81 1.11
C LEU A 129 -15.85 -15.65 1.06
N VAL A 130 -16.23 -15.11 2.23
CA VAL A 130 -17.14 -13.97 2.33
C VAL A 130 -16.35 -12.68 2.51
N ILE A 131 -15.40 -12.66 3.45
CA ILE A 131 -14.66 -11.45 3.82
C ILE A 131 -13.77 -10.96 2.67
N LEU A 132 -13.13 -11.86 1.92
CA LEU A 132 -12.25 -11.48 0.83
C LEU A 132 -13.00 -10.67 -0.25
N PRO A 133 -14.11 -11.15 -0.84
CA PRO A 133 -14.92 -10.35 -1.76
C PRO A 133 -15.35 -8.99 -1.20
N PHE A 134 -15.82 -8.93 0.05
CA PHE A 134 -16.21 -7.66 0.67
C PHE A 134 -15.02 -6.68 0.78
N SER A 135 -13.84 -7.18 1.14
CA SER A 135 -12.64 -6.37 1.23
C SER A 135 -12.20 -5.84 -0.14
N LEU A 136 -12.31 -6.66 -1.19
CA LEU A 136 -12.04 -6.24 -2.57
C LEU A 136 -13.02 -5.15 -3.01
N MET A 137 -14.32 -5.33 -2.77
CA MET A 137 -15.35 -4.34 -3.11
C MET A 137 -15.09 -3.00 -2.42
N LEU A 138 -14.73 -3.01 -1.13
CA LEU A 138 -14.37 -1.81 -0.39
C LEU A 138 -13.18 -1.09 -1.02
N ILE A 139 -12.10 -1.82 -1.31
CA ILE A 139 -10.88 -1.23 -1.86
C ILE A 139 -11.12 -0.67 -3.26
N PHE A 140 -11.89 -1.38 -4.10
CA PHE A 140 -12.28 -0.87 -5.41
C PHE A 140 -13.18 0.37 -5.31
N ALA A 141 -14.13 0.40 -4.36
CA ALA A 141 -14.96 1.58 -4.14
C ALA A 141 -14.11 2.79 -3.73
N VAL A 142 -13.17 2.62 -2.80
CA VAL A 142 -12.24 3.68 -2.38
C VAL A 142 -11.34 4.11 -3.54
N HIS A 143 -10.85 3.16 -4.34
CA HIS A 143 -10.03 3.45 -5.52
C HIS A 143 -10.78 4.29 -6.56
N ILE A 144 -12.01 3.89 -6.92
CA ILE A 144 -12.87 4.63 -7.84
C ILE A 144 -13.14 6.03 -7.29
N TRP A 145 -13.44 6.14 -6.00
CA TRP A 145 -13.68 7.43 -5.35
C TRP A 145 -12.46 8.37 -5.43
N VAL A 146 -11.24 7.88 -5.16
CA VAL A 146 -10.01 8.69 -5.30
C VAL A 146 -9.71 9.05 -6.76
N MET A 147 -9.98 8.14 -7.71
CA MET A 147 -9.87 8.42 -9.15
C MET A 147 -10.84 9.53 -9.60
N MET A 148 -12.08 9.53 -9.11
CA MET A 148 -13.05 10.58 -9.40
C MET A 148 -12.57 11.93 -8.84
N LEU A 149 -12.16 11.96 -7.57
CA LEU A 149 -11.69 13.19 -6.93
C LEU A 149 -10.44 13.78 -7.61
N SER A 150 -9.49 12.93 -7.98
CA SER A 150 -8.29 13.38 -8.69
C SER A 150 -8.60 13.90 -10.10
N ARG A 151 -9.57 13.31 -10.80
CA ARG A 151 -10.05 13.83 -12.09
C ARG A 151 -10.68 15.21 -11.95
N ASP A 152 -11.52 15.43 -10.94
CA ASP A 152 -12.15 16.73 -10.70
C ASP A 152 -11.10 17.83 -10.45
N LEU A 153 -10.01 17.50 -9.73
CA LEU A 153 -8.88 18.42 -9.52
C LEU A 153 -8.13 18.76 -10.81
N ILE A 154 -8.02 17.84 -11.77
CA ILE A 154 -7.43 18.13 -13.09
C ILE A 154 -8.31 19.11 -13.86
N VAL A 155 -9.63 18.88 -13.88
CA VAL A 155 -10.59 19.72 -14.63
C VAL A 155 -10.66 21.13 -14.06
N SER A 156 -10.55 21.28 -12.74
CA SER A 156 -10.55 22.59 -12.06
C SER A 156 -9.29 23.45 -12.28
N ASN A 157 -8.24 22.91 -12.91
CA ASN A 157 -6.98 23.58 -13.23
C ASN A 157 -6.18 24.16 -12.04
N GLU A 158 -6.56 23.88 -10.79
CA GLU A 158 -5.90 24.48 -9.61
C GLU A 158 -4.43 24.08 -9.48
N GLN A 159 -4.04 22.87 -9.94
CA GLN A 159 -2.66 22.34 -9.94
C GLN A 159 -2.43 21.28 -11.03
N PHE A 160 -2.71 21.59 -12.30
CA PHE A 160 -2.80 20.63 -13.41
C PHE A 160 -1.68 19.59 -13.48
N GLU A 161 -0.40 20.00 -13.41
CA GLU A 161 0.73 19.06 -13.55
C GLU A 161 0.83 18.07 -12.38
N ASN A 162 0.67 18.54 -11.14
CA ASN A 162 0.69 17.69 -9.95
C ASN A 162 -0.54 16.76 -9.93
N SER A 163 -1.73 17.28 -10.22
CA SER A 163 -2.97 16.50 -10.33
C SER A 163 -2.89 15.42 -11.40
N MET A 164 -2.29 15.73 -12.55
CA MET A 164 -2.06 14.76 -13.63
C MET A 164 -1.10 13.64 -13.19
N ARG A 165 -0.01 13.98 -12.49
CA ARG A 165 0.92 12.96 -11.94
C ARG A 165 0.21 12.05 -10.94
N TYR A 166 -0.54 12.62 -10.00
CA TYR A 166 -1.31 11.86 -9.01
C TYR A 166 -2.32 10.91 -9.69
N PHE A 167 -3.11 11.43 -10.63
CA PHE A 167 -4.07 10.62 -11.40
C PHE A 167 -3.41 9.47 -12.19
N LYS A 168 -2.24 9.73 -12.80
CA LYS A 168 -1.46 8.68 -13.48
C LYS A 168 -1.02 7.57 -12.52
N SER A 169 -0.56 7.90 -11.31
CA SER A 169 -0.18 6.90 -10.31
C SER A 169 -1.35 5.95 -9.98
N PHE A 170 -2.56 6.47 -9.82
CA PHE A 170 -3.74 5.63 -9.59
C PHE A 170 -4.22 4.88 -10.84
N THR A 171 -4.00 5.42 -12.04
CA THR A 171 -4.25 4.70 -13.29
C THR A 171 -3.33 3.47 -13.43
N TYR A 172 -2.05 3.60 -13.06
CA TYR A 172 -1.16 2.44 -12.99
C TYR A 172 -1.63 1.43 -11.95
N LEU A 173 -2.08 1.90 -10.79
CA LEU A 173 -2.65 1.03 -9.76
C LEU A 173 -3.89 0.26 -10.26
N THR A 174 -4.75 0.89 -11.07
CA THR A 174 -5.86 0.18 -11.76
C THR A 174 -5.33 -0.94 -12.65
N ALA A 175 -4.30 -0.67 -13.46
CA ALA A 175 -3.70 -1.69 -14.33
C ALA A 175 -3.12 -2.86 -13.51
N TYR A 176 -2.45 -2.56 -12.39
CA TYR A 176 -1.95 -3.59 -11.48
C TYR A 176 -3.07 -4.42 -10.84
N TYR A 177 -4.19 -3.80 -10.45
CA TYR A 177 -5.35 -4.55 -9.94
C TYR A 177 -5.98 -5.46 -11.00
N LEU A 178 -6.02 -5.03 -12.26
CA LEU A 178 -6.49 -5.88 -13.36
C LEU A 178 -5.55 -7.06 -13.57
N ILE A 179 -4.24 -6.82 -13.65
CA ILE A 179 -3.23 -7.88 -13.77
C ILE A 179 -3.36 -8.86 -12.60
N PHE A 180 -3.44 -8.35 -11.37
CA PHE A 180 -3.65 -9.16 -10.17
C PHE A 180 -4.91 -10.02 -10.28
N THR A 181 -6.03 -9.44 -10.68
CA THR A 181 -7.31 -10.18 -10.83
C THR A 181 -7.19 -11.29 -11.87
N VAL A 182 -6.58 -11.00 -13.02
CA VAL A 182 -6.31 -12.02 -14.04
C VAL A 182 -5.41 -13.12 -13.46
N CYS A 183 -4.31 -12.75 -12.81
CA CYS A 183 -3.40 -13.73 -12.22
C CYS A 183 -4.08 -14.64 -11.18
N VAL A 184 -4.91 -14.08 -10.32
CA VAL A 184 -5.65 -14.85 -9.31
C VAL A 184 -6.67 -15.79 -9.97
N VAL A 185 -7.44 -15.30 -10.96
CA VAL A 185 -8.53 -16.08 -11.56
C VAL A 185 -8.05 -17.11 -12.59
N THR A 186 -7.06 -16.79 -13.41
CA THR A 186 -6.65 -17.66 -14.52
C THR A 186 -5.43 -18.52 -14.22
N PHE A 187 -4.63 -18.16 -13.21
CA PHE A 187 -3.38 -18.87 -12.89
C PHE A 187 -3.33 -19.42 -11.47
N ASP A 188 -4.43 -19.34 -10.70
CA ASP A 188 -4.51 -19.75 -9.30
C ASP A 188 -3.32 -19.20 -8.49
N LEU A 189 -3.03 -17.91 -8.67
CA LEU A 189 -1.81 -17.28 -8.17
C LEU A 189 -1.60 -17.53 -6.68
N PHE A 190 -2.67 -17.52 -5.88
CA PHE A 190 -2.56 -17.74 -4.43
C PHE A 190 -2.20 -19.18 -4.07
N ASP A 191 -2.75 -20.18 -4.76
CA ASP A 191 -2.36 -21.58 -4.54
C ASP A 191 -0.91 -21.82 -4.94
N LYS A 192 -0.46 -21.24 -6.07
CA LYS A 192 0.94 -21.33 -6.48
C LYS A 192 1.89 -20.64 -5.51
N PHE A 193 1.51 -19.46 -5.01
CA PHE A 193 2.33 -18.74 -4.03
C PHE A 193 2.37 -19.49 -2.70
N LYS A 194 1.26 -20.11 -2.27
CA LYS A 194 1.25 -21.02 -1.12
C LYS A 194 2.24 -22.16 -1.32
N TYR A 195 2.17 -22.85 -2.46
CA TYR A 195 3.08 -23.95 -2.79
C TYR A 195 4.55 -23.53 -2.81
N TRP A 196 4.89 -22.30 -3.23
CA TRP A 196 6.27 -21.82 -3.19
C TRP A 196 6.81 -21.49 -1.81
N MET A 197 5.94 -21.30 -0.82
CA MET A 197 6.36 -21.06 0.56
C MET A 197 6.63 -22.36 1.34
N GLU A 198 6.00 -23.47 0.93
CA GLU A 198 6.19 -24.82 1.47
C GLU A 198 7.45 -25.49 0.88
#